data_AF-A0A937MKS9-F1
#
_entry.id   AF-A0A937MKS9-F1
#
_cell.length_a   1.000
_cell.length_b   1.000
_cell.length_c   1.000
_cell.angle_alpha   90.00
_cell.angle_beta   90.00
_cell.angle_gamma   90.00
#
_symmetry.space_group_name_H-M   'P 1'
#
loop_
_entity.id
_entity.type
_entity.pdbx_description
1 polymer ?
#
loop_
_entity_poly.entity_id
_entity_poly.type
_entity_poly.pdbx_seq_one_letter_code
_entity_poly.pdbx_strand_id
1 'polypeptide(L)'
;MTIACIPLNGPYQSPFSFSLNTAVSETAEKLRGLLEQTSRDCSISVTNDDSEIFQNLASIMESCSSDNWDGYDAKAIDFDSYAEATRFAQTFPKTIPLPDVTVEPDGEIAFEWYRQPRRVFSISIGSRNVITFAGLFGLNKVNGEEYFGDEIPKTILDNLERLYST
;
A
#
# COMPACT_ATOMS: atom_id res chain seq x y z
N MET A 1 31.58 -47.91 -33.80
CA MET A 1 30.23 -47.46 -33.39
C MET A 1 29.92 -46.17 -34.13
N THR A 2 28.68 -46.02 -34.54
CA THR A 2 28.21 -45.28 -35.72
C THR A 2 27.61 -43.91 -35.30
N ILE A 3 28.05 -42.82 -35.97
CA ILE A 3 27.33 -41.60 -36.47
C ILE A 3 26.23 -40.99 -35.54
N ALA A 4 26.10 -39.68 -35.27
CA ALA A 4 26.20 -38.48 -36.12
C ALA A 4 26.29 -37.19 -35.29
N CYS A 5 26.91 -36.16 -35.86
CA CYS A 5 26.61 -34.77 -35.55
C CYS A 5 25.22 -34.41 -36.09
N ILE A 6 24.43 -33.67 -35.32
CA ILE A 6 23.30 -32.86 -35.81
C ILE A 6 23.58 -31.41 -35.37
N PRO A 7 23.68 -30.45 -36.30
CA PRO A 7 23.65 -29.04 -35.96
C PRO A 7 22.18 -28.59 -35.87
N LEU A 8 21.75 -28.14 -34.70
CA LEU A 8 20.47 -27.43 -34.56
C LEU A 8 20.76 -25.95 -34.32
N ASN A 9 20.67 -25.21 -35.41
CA ASN A 9 20.37 -23.78 -35.42
C ASN A 9 19.07 -23.55 -34.64
N GLY A 10 19.15 -22.74 -33.59
CA GLY A 10 17.99 -22.21 -32.87
C GLY A 10 18.47 -21.42 -31.66
N PRO A 11 18.13 -20.14 -31.51
CA PRO A 11 18.54 -19.39 -30.33
C PRO A 11 17.82 -19.99 -29.11
N TYR A 12 18.61 -20.51 -28.17
CA TYR A 12 18.14 -20.95 -26.86
C TYR A 12 17.65 -19.70 -26.12
N GLN A 13 16.34 -19.45 -26.16
CA GLN A 13 15.72 -18.36 -25.42
C GLN A 13 15.67 -18.75 -23.94
N SER A 14 16.51 -18.09 -23.13
CA SER A 14 16.31 -17.99 -21.69
C SER A 14 14.94 -17.37 -21.40
N PRO A 15 14.10 -17.94 -20.52
CA PRO A 15 12.80 -17.35 -20.18
C PRO A 15 12.91 -16.11 -19.26
N PHE A 16 14.13 -15.70 -18.90
CA PHE A 16 14.40 -14.50 -18.12
C PHE A 16 15.19 -13.47 -18.93
N SER A 17 14.69 -13.13 -20.12
CA SER A 17 15.08 -11.88 -20.77
C SER A 17 14.27 -10.76 -20.12
N PHE A 18 14.91 -10.01 -19.21
CA PHE A 18 14.44 -8.71 -18.76
C PHE A 18 14.25 -7.81 -19.99
N SER A 19 13.01 -7.66 -20.44
CA SER A 19 12.63 -6.54 -21.30
C SER A 19 12.55 -5.31 -20.43
N LEU A 20 13.62 -4.50 -20.45
CA LEU A 20 13.52 -3.09 -20.13
C LEU A 20 12.42 -2.45 -21.00
N ASN A 21 11.59 -1.63 -20.35
CA ASN A 21 10.70 -0.60 -20.91
C ASN A 21 9.61 -1.05 -21.89
N THR A 22 8.34 -0.90 -21.48
CA THR A 22 7.51 0.30 -21.80
C THR A 22 6.12 0.11 -21.19
N ALA A 23 5.88 0.69 -20.03
CA ALA A 23 4.53 1.04 -19.59
C ALA A 23 4.54 2.55 -19.36
N VAL A 24 4.33 3.30 -20.46
CA VAL A 24 4.24 4.75 -20.46
C VAL A 24 2.75 5.07 -20.52
N SER A 25 2.10 5.08 -19.36
CA SER A 25 0.79 5.73 -19.24
C SER A 25 1.03 7.21 -18.96
N GLU A 26 0.24 8.08 -19.56
CA GLU A 26 0.27 9.53 -19.37
C GLU A 26 0.13 9.94 -17.88
N THR A 27 -0.45 9.05 -17.06
CA THR A 27 -0.51 9.17 -15.59
C THR A 27 0.80 8.81 -14.89
N ALA A 28 1.57 7.84 -15.39
CA ALA A 28 2.89 7.49 -14.84
C ALA A 28 3.93 8.61 -15.07
N GLU A 29 3.79 9.39 -16.14
CA GLU A 29 4.62 10.60 -16.36
C GLU A 29 4.27 11.73 -15.38
N LYS A 30 2.98 11.92 -15.05
CA LYS A 30 2.56 12.88 -14.02
C LYS A 30 3.07 12.48 -12.63
N LEU A 31 3.03 11.19 -12.31
CA LEU A 31 3.60 10.63 -11.08
C LEU A 31 5.13 10.81 -11.03
N ARG A 32 5.83 10.56 -12.14
CA ARG A 32 7.29 10.75 -12.25
C ARG A 32 7.74 12.20 -12.15
N GLY A 33 7.03 13.12 -12.80
CA GLY A 33 7.34 14.56 -12.73
C GLY A 33 7.21 15.13 -11.31
N LEU A 34 6.32 14.54 -10.50
CA LEU A 34 6.13 14.88 -9.09
C LEU A 34 7.21 14.25 -8.18
N LEU A 35 7.62 13.02 -8.49
CA LEU A 35 8.69 12.27 -7.81
C LEU A 35 10.10 12.84 -8.04
N GLU A 36 10.40 13.36 -9.24
CA GLU A 36 11.72 13.91 -9.56
C GLU A 36 12.00 15.27 -8.90
N GLN A 37 10.95 15.99 -8.47
CA GLN A 37 11.10 17.28 -7.77
C GLN A 37 11.35 17.12 -6.27
N THR A 38 10.91 16.02 -5.65
CA THR A 38 11.01 15.80 -4.19
C THR A 38 12.29 15.09 -3.76
N SER A 39 13.00 14.42 -4.67
CA SER A 39 14.26 13.70 -4.34
C SER A 39 15.48 14.61 -4.10
N ARG A 40 15.38 15.93 -4.34
CA ARG A 40 16.51 16.86 -4.15
C ARG A 40 16.51 17.60 -2.81
N ASP A 41 15.40 17.61 -2.07
CA ASP A 41 15.26 18.34 -0.81
C ASP A 41 14.99 17.39 0.38
N CYS A 42 15.78 16.33 0.50
CA CYS A 42 15.82 15.52 1.72
C CYS A 42 16.57 16.28 2.84
N SER A 43 16.03 17.42 3.25
CA SER A 43 16.41 18.09 4.48
C SER A 43 15.21 18.86 5.05
N ILE A 44 14.49 18.19 5.94
CA ILE A 44 13.77 18.77 7.08
C ILE A 44 12.71 19.82 6.71
N SER A 45 11.59 19.33 6.18
CA SER A 45 10.28 19.93 6.43
C SER A 45 9.31 18.79 6.70
N VAL A 46 9.15 18.46 7.99
CA VAL A 46 8.08 17.58 8.45
C VAL A 46 6.79 18.35 8.21
N THR A 47 6.06 17.96 7.17
CA THR A 47 4.74 18.51 6.83
C THR A 47 3.78 18.19 7.99
N ASN A 48 2.90 19.14 8.36
CA ASN A 48 1.95 18.95 9.47
C ASN A 48 1.15 17.64 9.35
N ASP A 49 0.84 17.24 8.13
CA ASP A 49 0.09 16.03 7.79
C ASP A 49 0.78 14.73 8.25
N ASP A 50 2.13 14.67 8.18
CA ASP A 50 2.88 13.52 8.71
C ASP A 50 2.71 13.44 10.24
N SER A 51 2.75 14.60 10.91
CA SER A 51 2.61 14.62 12.36
C SER A 51 1.23 14.16 12.82
N GLU A 52 0.18 14.41 12.02
CA GLU A 52 -1.19 14.02 12.34
C GLU A 52 -1.38 12.50 12.25
N ILE A 53 -0.92 11.85 11.18
CA ILE A 53 -1.07 10.38 11.06
C ILE A 53 -0.28 9.64 12.16
N PHE A 54 0.92 10.11 12.51
CA PHE A 54 1.69 9.51 13.60
C PHE A 54 1.10 9.80 14.98
N GLN A 55 0.48 10.96 15.19
CA GLN A 55 -0.27 11.25 16.41
C GLN A 55 -1.51 10.36 16.54
N ASN A 56 -2.25 10.16 15.45
CA ASN A 56 -3.38 9.24 15.42
C ASN A 56 -2.94 7.81 15.75
N LEU A 57 -1.88 7.31 15.09
CA LEU A 57 -1.30 6.00 15.40
C LEU A 57 -0.87 5.88 16.87
N ALA A 58 -0.21 6.88 17.44
CA ALA A 58 0.17 6.86 18.85
C ALA A 58 -1.05 6.86 19.79
N SER A 59 -2.09 7.64 19.47
CA SER A 59 -3.30 7.74 20.27
C SER A 59 -4.12 6.43 20.27
N ILE A 60 -4.23 5.77 19.11
CA ILE A 60 -4.92 4.46 19.03
C ILE A 60 -4.14 3.37 19.75
N MET A 61 -2.80 3.39 19.70
CA MET A 61 -1.96 2.44 20.43
C MET A 61 -2.19 2.56 21.93
N GLU A 62 -2.26 3.78 22.47
CA GLU A 62 -2.55 4.00 23.89
C GLU A 62 -3.96 3.50 24.26
N SER A 63 -4.96 3.89 23.47
CA SER A 63 -6.38 3.63 23.75
C SER A 63 -6.80 2.17 23.56
N CYS A 64 -6.16 1.46 22.63
CA CYS A 64 -6.51 0.08 22.24
C CYS A 64 -5.46 -0.95 22.70
N SER A 65 -4.60 -0.57 23.66
CA SER A 65 -3.53 -1.43 24.20
C SER A 65 -4.01 -2.56 25.11
N SER A 66 -5.29 -2.57 25.48
CA SER A 66 -5.89 -3.57 26.38
C SER A 66 -7.06 -4.26 25.69
N ASP A 67 -7.24 -5.54 25.98
CA ASP A 67 -8.40 -6.30 25.50
C ASP A 67 -9.71 -5.65 25.97
N ASN A 68 -10.76 -5.87 25.18
CA ASN A 68 -12.10 -5.34 25.36
C ASN A 68 -12.16 -3.80 25.39
N TRP A 69 -11.30 -3.14 24.60
CA TRP A 69 -11.26 -1.67 24.52
C TRP A 69 -12.55 -1.06 23.95
N ASP A 70 -13.30 -1.82 23.15
CA ASP A 70 -14.57 -1.42 22.55
C ASP A 70 -15.81 -1.84 23.36
N GLY A 71 -15.63 -2.64 24.42
CA GLY A 71 -16.73 -3.22 25.20
C GLY A 71 -17.44 -4.41 24.54
N TYR A 72 -16.91 -4.92 23.43
CA TYR A 72 -17.42 -6.07 22.65
C TYR A 72 -16.35 -7.16 22.45
N ASP A 73 -15.49 -7.37 23.45
CA ASP A 73 -14.40 -8.35 23.45
C ASP A 73 -13.37 -8.16 22.32
N ALA A 74 -13.18 -6.93 21.82
CA ALA A 74 -12.08 -6.65 20.88
C ALA A 74 -10.72 -7.00 21.48
N LYS A 75 -9.79 -7.46 20.65
CA LYS A 75 -8.42 -7.75 21.08
C LYS A 75 -7.64 -6.45 21.23
N ALA A 76 -6.66 -6.47 22.15
CA ALA A 76 -5.63 -5.47 22.16
C ALA A 76 -4.94 -5.39 20.79
N ILE A 77 -4.50 -4.17 20.43
CA ILE A 77 -3.74 -3.92 19.21
C ILE A 77 -2.51 -4.82 19.14
N ASP A 78 -2.32 -5.45 17.99
CA ASP A 78 -1.13 -6.28 17.76
C ASP A 78 0.08 -5.38 17.49
N PHE A 79 1.18 -5.63 18.19
CA PHE A 79 2.37 -4.78 18.09
C PHE A 79 3.05 -4.91 16.73
N ASP A 80 3.00 -6.09 16.10
CA ASP A 80 3.55 -6.28 14.76
C ASP A 80 2.69 -5.53 13.73
N SER A 81 1.35 -5.60 13.83
CA SER A 81 0.43 -4.77 13.04
C SER A 81 0.71 -3.27 13.21
N TYR A 82 0.97 -2.80 14.44
CA TYR A 82 1.34 -1.41 14.71
C TYR A 82 2.66 -0.99 14.05
N ALA A 83 3.68 -1.85 14.13
CA ALA A 83 4.96 -1.60 13.49
C ALA A 83 4.83 -1.52 11.96
N GLU A 84 4.09 -2.45 11.35
CA GLU A 84 3.87 -2.45 9.91
C GLU A 84 2.98 -1.28 9.44
N ALA A 85 1.96 -0.91 10.21
CA ALA A 85 1.14 0.27 9.93
C ALA A 85 1.96 1.57 9.98
N THR A 86 2.88 1.68 10.94
CA THR A 86 3.81 2.81 11.02
C THR A 86 4.75 2.86 9.81
N ARG A 87 5.26 1.70 9.39
CA ARG A 87 6.11 1.56 8.19
C ARG A 87 5.35 1.90 6.91
N PHE A 88 4.09 1.49 6.81
CA PHE A 88 3.20 1.87 5.73
C PHE A 88 3.02 3.40 5.67
N ALA A 89 2.69 4.03 6.80
CA ALA A 89 2.54 5.48 6.90
C ALA A 89 3.82 6.24 6.50
N GLN A 90 5.00 5.72 6.87
CA GLN A 90 6.30 6.31 6.48
C GLN A 90 6.60 6.20 4.98
N THR A 91 6.10 5.15 4.32
CA THR A 91 6.30 4.90 2.88
C THR A 91 5.23 5.56 2.02
N PHE A 92 4.16 6.06 2.65
CA PHE A 92 2.98 6.55 1.96
C PHE A 92 3.25 7.83 1.15
N PRO A 93 2.76 7.93 -0.10
CA PRO A 93 2.93 9.14 -0.89
C PRO A 93 2.17 10.32 -0.26
N LYS A 94 2.91 11.38 0.09
CA LYS A 94 2.37 12.63 0.66
C LYS A 94 1.42 13.42 -0.25
N THR A 95 1.26 12.97 -1.50
CA THR A 95 0.46 13.63 -2.53
C THR A 95 -0.99 13.16 -2.51
N ILE A 96 -1.28 12.11 -1.73
CA ILE A 96 -2.61 11.56 -1.52
C ILE A 96 -3.11 12.07 -0.17
N PRO A 97 -4.40 12.46 -0.04
CA PRO A 97 -4.97 12.86 1.24
C PRO A 97 -4.75 11.80 2.33
N LEU A 98 -4.61 12.26 3.57
CA LEU A 98 -4.46 11.38 4.72
C LEU A 98 -5.68 10.46 4.87
N PRO A 99 -5.47 9.17 5.17
CA PRO A 99 -6.54 8.28 5.59
C PRO A 99 -7.02 8.58 7.01
N ASP A 100 -8.26 8.19 7.29
CA ASP A 100 -8.72 7.94 8.65
C ASP A 100 -8.13 6.61 9.14
N VAL A 101 -7.60 6.58 10.37
CA VAL A 101 -6.94 5.41 10.94
C VAL A 101 -7.77 4.85 12.10
N THR A 102 -8.05 3.55 12.08
CA THR A 102 -8.83 2.86 13.10
C THR A 102 -8.23 1.50 13.45
N VAL A 103 -8.60 0.95 14.61
CA VAL A 103 -8.24 -0.41 15.03
C VAL A 103 -9.44 -1.32 14.79
N GLU A 104 -9.20 -2.46 14.15
CA GLU A 104 -10.22 -3.48 13.94
C GLU A 104 -10.34 -4.39 15.19
N PRO A 105 -11.51 -5.02 15.42
CA PRO A 105 -11.73 -5.83 16.64
C PRO A 105 -10.76 -7.01 16.82
N ASP A 106 -10.08 -7.43 15.76
CA ASP A 106 -9.06 -8.48 15.78
C ASP A 106 -7.65 -7.96 16.14
N GLY A 107 -7.48 -6.65 16.33
CA GLY A 107 -6.22 -6.01 16.69
C GLY A 107 -5.41 -5.52 15.49
N GLU A 108 -5.96 -5.61 14.27
CA GLU A 108 -5.35 -5.05 13.05
C GLU A 108 -5.61 -3.55 12.92
N ILE A 109 -4.83 -2.86 12.09
CA ILE A 109 -4.97 -1.41 11.89
C ILE A 109 -5.48 -1.15 10.48
N ALA A 110 -6.62 -0.46 10.40
CA ALA A 110 -7.24 -0.06 9.16
C ALA A 110 -6.94 1.39 8.82
N PHE A 111 -6.72 1.64 7.53
CA PHE A 111 -6.62 2.97 6.93
C PHE A 111 -7.74 3.12 5.91
N GLU A 112 -8.60 4.12 6.08
CA GLU A 112 -9.75 4.39 5.23
C GLU A 112 -9.64 5.74 4.52
N TRP A 113 -9.88 5.74 3.21
CA TRP A 113 -10.06 6.93 2.40
C TRP A 113 -11.52 7.02 1.95
N TYR A 114 -12.27 7.91 2.59
CA TYR A 114 -13.63 8.22 2.22
C TYR A 114 -13.69 9.50 1.35
N ARG A 115 -14.33 9.41 0.18
CA ARG A 115 -14.46 10.56 -0.74
C ARG A 115 -15.90 11.04 -0.86
N GLN A 116 -16.85 10.12 -1.03
CA GLN A 116 -18.30 10.38 -1.13
C GLN A 116 -19.07 9.05 -1.05
N PRO A 117 -20.41 9.05 -0.99
CA PRO A 117 -21.18 7.80 -0.97
C PRO A 117 -20.81 6.89 -2.15
N ARG A 118 -20.51 5.62 -1.84
CA ARG A 118 -20.02 4.61 -2.78
C ARG A 118 -18.65 4.91 -3.42
N ARG A 119 -17.86 5.82 -2.84
CA ARG A 119 -16.44 6.00 -3.16
C ARG A 119 -15.63 5.98 -1.87
N VAL A 120 -15.19 4.78 -1.52
CA VAL A 120 -14.37 4.49 -0.35
C VAL A 120 -13.33 3.46 -0.71
N PHE A 121 -12.13 3.60 -0.15
CA PHE A 121 -11.09 2.59 -0.22
C PHE A 121 -10.56 2.38 1.19
N SER A 122 -10.42 1.13 1.60
CA SER A 122 -9.93 0.75 2.91
C SER A 122 -8.86 -0.31 2.74
N ILE A 123 -7.82 -0.22 3.55
CA ILE A 123 -6.82 -1.26 3.73
C ILE A 123 -6.77 -1.62 5.21
N SER A 124 -6.56 -2.89 5.51
CA SER A 124 -6.24 -3.38 6.85
C SER A 124 -4.86 -4.01 6.81
N ILE A 125 -4.05 -3.66 7.79
CA ILE A 125 -2.67 -4.12 7.95
C ILE A 125 -2.64 -5.02 9.17
N GLY A 126 -2.55 -6.32 8.90
CA GLY A 126 -2.43 -7.35 9.91
C GLY A 126 -0.99 -7.74 10.17
N SER A 127 -0.84 -8.66 11.12
CA SER A 127 0.44 -9.31 11.38
C SER A 127 0.94 -10.05 10.13
N ARG A 128 2.26 -10.11 9.92
CA ARG A 128 2.95 -10.88 8.85
C ARG A 128 3.03 -10.22 7.47
N ASN A 129 3.04 -8.89 7.40
CA ASN A 129 3.28 -8.14 6.16
C ASN A 129 2.21 -8.42 5.08
N VAL A 130 0.96 -8.64 5.47
CA VAL A 130 -0.15 -8.80 4.53
C VAL A 130 -1.06 -7.59 4.67
N ILE A 131 -1.38 -6.99 3.54
CA ILE A 131 -2.37 -5.91 3.43
C ILE A 131 -3.62 -6.53 2.82
N THR A 132 -4.71 -6.54 3.59
CA THR A 132 -6.03 -6.83 3.06
C THR A 132 -6.64 -5.51 2.60
N PHE A 133 -7.28 -5.46 1.44
CA PHE A 133 -7.88 -4.23 0.94
C PHE A 133 -9.27 -4.44 0.37
N ALA A 134 -10.08 -3.39 0.44
CA ALA A 134 -11.40 -3.32 -0.14
C ALA A 134 -11.67 -1.92 -0.69
N GLY A 135 -12.28 -1.84 -1.86
CA GLY A 135 -12.63 -0.59 -2.50
C GLY A 135 -14.00 -0.63 -3.14
N LEU A 136 -14.71 0.49 -3.04
CA LEU A 136 -15.97 0.74 -3.70
C LEU A 136 -15.82 1.98 -4.57
N PHE A 137 -16.06 1.85 -5.87
CA PHE A 137 -15.92 2.90 -6.89
C PHE A 137 -17.23 2.99 -7.69
N GLY A 138 -18.26 3.55 -7.08
CA GLY A 138 -19.63 3.60 -7.60
C GLY A 138 -20.30 2.23 -7.56
N LEU A 139 -20.56 1.64 -8.72
CA LEU A 139 -21.10 0.28 -8.85
C LEU A 139 -20.02 -0.80 -8.80
N ASN A 140 -18.77 -0.43 -9.06
CA ASN A 140 -17.65 -1.37 -9.08
C ASN A 140 -17.09 -1.55 -7.68
N LYS A 141 -16.68 -2.78 -7.37
CA LYS A 141 -15.97 -3.10 -6.13
C LYS A 141 -14.69 -3.85 -6.45
N VAL A 142 -13.72 -3.73 -5.56
CA VAL A 142 -12.47 -4.50 -5.56
C VAL A 142 -12.23 -4.99 -4.14
N ASN A 143 -11.63 -6.16 -4.00
CA ASN A 143 -11.04 -6.61 -2.76
C ASN A 143 -9.88 -7.56 -3.09
N GLY A 144 -9.01 -7.77 -2.12
CA GLY A 144 -7.90 -8.71 -2.25
C GLY A 144 -6.94 -8.60 -1.09
N GLU A 145 -5.85 -9.33 -1.23
CA GLU A 145 -4.72 -9.33 -0.30
C GLU A 145 -3.45 -9.11 -1.12
N GLU A 146 -2.52 -8.33 -0.57
CA GLU A 146 -1.20 -8.08 -1.16
C GLU A 146 -0.13 -8.21 -0.08
N TYR A 147 1.08 -8.59 -0.48
CA TYR A 147 2.22 -8.66 0.44
C TYR A 147 2.92 -7.30 0.54
N PHE A 148 3.15 -6.83 1.77
CA PHE A 148 3.83 -5.58 2.07
C PHE A 148 5.32 -5.81 2.30
N GLY A 149 6.07 -5.77 1.18
CA GLY A 149 7.53 -5.69 1.22
C GLY A 149 8.01 -4.26 1.52
N ASP A 150 9.12 -3.85 0.95
CA ASP A 150 9.72 -2.51 1.15
C ASP A 150 9.00 -1.36 0.44
N GLU A 151 8.10 -1.69 -0.49
CA GLU A 151 7.34 -0.72 -1.26
C GLU A 151 5.85 -1.03 -1.13
N ILE A 152 5.03 0.02 -1.23
CA ILE A 152 3.58 -0.13 -1.29
C ILE A 152 3.22 -0.88 -2.57
N PRO A 153 2.42 -1.96 -2.51
CA PRO A 153 2.02 -2.71 -3.68
C PRO A 153 1.31 -1.80 -4.69
N LYS A 154 1.68 -1.92 -5.98
CA LYS A 154 1.11 -1.08 -7.06
C LYS A 154 -0.41 -1.15 -7.09
N THR A 155 -0.98 -2.32 -6.79
CA THR A 155 -2.44 -2.52 -6.66
C THR A 155 -3.09 -1.52 -5.70
N ILE A 156 -2.42 -1.18 -4.58
CA ILE A 156 -2.94 -0.21 -3.61
C ILE A 156 -2.89 1.21 -4.20
N LEU A 157 -1.77 1.59 -4.82
CA LEU A 157 -1.60 2.90 -5.45
C LEU A 157 -2.60 3.12 -6.59
N ASP A 158 -2.79 2.12 -7.46
CA ASP A 158 -3.73 2.18 -8.59
C ASP A 158 -5.17 2.36 -8.11
N ASN A 159 -5.54 1.72 -6.99
CA ASN A 159 -6.88 1.86 -6.41
C ASN A 159 -7.08 3.21 -5.70
N LEU A 160 -6.04 3.75 -5.07
CA LEU A 160 -6.06 5.12 -4.53
C LEU A 160 -6.19 6.15 -5.66
N GLU A 161 -5.43 6.01 -6.75
CA GLU A 161 -5.59 6.85 -7.94
C GLU A 161 -7.01 6.76 -8.49
N ARG A 162 -7.56 5.55 -8.58
CA ARG A 162 -8.95 5.33 -9.00
C ARG A 162 -9.98 5.98 -8.08
N LEU A 163 -9.73 6.05 -6.77
CA LEU A 163 -10.63 6.70 -5.81
C LEU A 163 -10.79 8.19 -6.13
N TYR A 164 -9.66 8.84 -6.40
CA TYR A 164 -9.57 10.29 -6.65
C TYR A 164 -9.74 10.66 -8.13
N SER A 165 -9.60 9.71 -9.06
CA SER A 165 -9.89 9.91 -10.48
C SER A 165 -11.38 10.21 -10.66
N THR A 166 -11.67 11.33 -11.32
CA THR A 166 -13.03 11.92 -11.43
C THR A 166 -13.97 11.01 -12.21
#